data_AF-A0A1G2XVH1-F1
#
_entry.id   AF-A0A1G2XVH1-F1
#
_cell.length_a   1.000
_cell.length_b   1.000
_cell.length_c   1.000
_cell.angle_alpha   90.00
_cell.angle_beta   90.00
_cell.angle_gamma   90.00
#
_symmetry.space_group_name_H-M   'P 1'
#
loop_
_entity.id
_entity.type
_entity.pdbx_description
1 polymer ?
#
loop_
_entity_poly.entity_id
_entity_poly.type
_entity_poly.pdbx_seq_one_letter_code
_entity_poly.pdbx_strand_id
1 'polypeptide(L)'
;MRQESKTITIEGKKLTLTNLSKVLYPKTGFTKANVIDYYRRIAPYILPHLRNRPVTLKRYPHGVDSSFFYQKNCPLHPDWLKTSKPNESFKENFCLVDDLPSLIWIENLASIEIHTLLATTKNLEQPEMLVFDLDPGEPASLLDCLKVSLIMRDMLEGLGLKSFPKTSGGKGLHFYLPLNTVVTYEQTSNFAKTVAQIMEKHFPNLVVSKMNKELRKGRVFVDWSQNSRHKTTACIYTLRARPQPTVSMPVTWKEIEITLKKTNAESLIYTPEQAIEKLEREGDLFKDVLMLRQSLPTTGVQLKSKPEKVSEKTQQQNLEVYRRKRNFKKTSEPVGRRKAKTDYIFVIQKHAATRLHYDLRLQSQGVLKSWAIPRGLSSNPADRRLAVRTEDHPFDYKDFEGIIPEVEYGAGEVIIWDKGYYINITRDSRGRSISMKDAIQHGKIEVYFEGSKIKGGYAFVRIKSAKDEKENWLVIKLKDKFVDSLPEDLQEIGQSVVTGKSIEDLKKKTRRKSK
;
A
#
# COMPACT_ATOMS: atom_id res chain seq x y z
N MET A 1 -22.08 41.76 27.67
CA MET A 1 -21.27 42.17 26.49
C MET A 1 -22.07 41.84 25.23
N ARG A 2 -22.39 42.83 24.38
CA ARG A 2 -23.04 42.58 23.08
C ARG A 2 -22.14 41.67 22.25
N GLN A 3 -22.67 40.57 21.70
CA GLN A 3 -21.93 39.77 20.74
C GLN A 3 -21.61 40.65 19.53
N GLU A 4 -20.31 40.91 19.29
CA GLU A 4 -19.87 41.55 18.06
C GLU A 4 -20.34 40.70 16.89
N SER A 5 -21.23 41.27 16.07
CA SER A 5 -21.72 40.65 14.86
C SER A 5 -21.56 41.60 13.70
N LYS A 6 -21.12 41.07 12.56
CA LYS A 6 -20.91 41.81 11.32
C LYS A 6 -21.63 41.08 10.20
N THR A 7 -22.56 41.76 9.56
CA THR A 7 -23.23 41.23 8.37
C THR A 7 -22.42 41.60 7.14
N ILE A 8 -22.11 40.61 6.31
CA ILE A 8 -21.37 40.76 5.06
C ILE A 8 -22.13 40.09 3.92
N THR A 9 -21.84 40.50 2.69
CA THR A 9 -22.33 39.84 1.48
C THR A 9 -21.14 39.23 0.75
N ILE A 10 -21.20 37.93 0.49
CA ILE A 10 -20.20 37.19 -0.29
C ILE A 10 -20.95 36.53 -1.45
N GLU A 11 -20.53 36.79 -2.69
CA GLU A 11 -21.15 36.21 -3.90
C GLU A 11 -22.70 36.35 -3.92
N GLY A 12 -23.20 37.52 -3.51
CA GLY A 12 -24.64 37.81 -3.45
C GLY A 12 -25.40 37.18 -2.26
N LYS A 13 -24.74 36.35 -1.44
CA LYS A 13 -25.34 35.72 -0.25
C LYS A 13 -24.98 36.50 1.01
N LYS A 14 -25.96 36.73 1.88
CA LYS A 14 -25.80 37.49 3.13
C LYS A 14 -25.41 36.55 4.28
N LEU A 15 -24.35 36.90 5.03
CA LEU A 15 -23.86 36.14 6.18
C LEU A 15 -23.67 37.05 7.39
N THR A 16 -24.09 36.57 8.56
CA THR A 16 -23.80 37.23 9.84
C THR A 16 -22.65 36.53 10.54
N LEU A 17 -21.47 37.13 10.50
CA LEU A 17 -20.31 36.67 11.25
C LEU A 17 -20.42 37.16 12.69
N THR A 18 -20.05 36.34 13.66
CA THR A 18 -20.14 36.67 15.09
C THR A 18 -18.80 36.43 15.77
N ASN A 19 -18.54 37.00 16.95
CA ASN A 19 -17.42 36.59 17.83
C ASN A 19 -16.06 36.42 17.12
N LEU A 20 -15.70 37.35 16.21
CA LEU A 20 -14.54 37.22 15.33
C LEU A 20 -13.21 37.24 16.11
N SER A 21 -13.15 38.01 17.18
CA SER A 21 -12.01 38.12 18.11
C SER A 21 -11.86 36.90 19.03
N LYS A 22 -12.79 35.93 19.00
CA LYS A 22 -12.72 34.75 19.86
C LYS A 22 -11.49 33.92 19.51
N VAL A 23 -10.62 33.71 20.50
CA VAL A 23 -9.47 32.82 20.40
C VAL A 23 -9.94 31.37 20.33
N LEU A 24 -9.56 30.67 19.26
CA LEU A 24 -9.85 29.24 19.07
C LEU A 24 -8.63 28.36 19.34
N TYR A 25 -7.40 28.89 19.21
CA TYR A 25 -6.16 28.22 19.57
C TYR A 25 -5.42 29.03 20.65
N PRO A 26 -5.64 28.74 21.95
CA PRO A 26 -5.10 29.55 23.04
C PRO A 26 -3.58 29.72 23.00
N LYS A 27 -2.81 28.66 22.68
CA LYS A 27 -1.35 28.70 22.64
C LYS A 27 -0.77 29.72 21.65
N THR A 28 -1.47 29.99 20.56
CA THR A 28 -0.99 30.87 19.47
C THR A 28 -1.79 32.18 19.38
N GLY A 29 -2.86 32.31 20.16
CA GLY A 29 -3.81 33.41 20.01
C GLY A 29 -4.64 33.36 18.72
N PHE A 30 -4.59 32.28 17.93
CA PHE A 30 -5.26 32.20 16.63
C PHE A 30 -6.78 32.29 16.81
N THR A 31 -7.38 33.33 16.24
CA THR A 31 -8.78 33.69 16.44
C THR A 31 -9.71 33.07 15.40
N LYS A 32 -11.02 33.17 15.62
CA LYS A 32 -12.03 32.79 14.62
C LYS A 32 -11.90 33.61 13.33
N ALA A 33 -11.53 34.88 13.43
CA ALA A 33 -11.24 35.70 12.25
C ALA A 33 -10.08 35.12 11.43
N ASN A 34 -9.01 34.64 12.08
CA ASN A 34 -7.87 34.03 11.39
C ASN A 34 -8.27 32.71 10.70
N VAL A 35 -9.10 31.88 11.34
CA VAL A 35 -9.64 30.65 10.71
C VAL A 35 -10.44 31.00 9.45
N ILE A 36 -11.35 31.98 9.55
CA ILE A 36 -12.17 32.43 8.42
C ILE A 36 -11.30 32.99 7.30
N ASP A 37 -10.28 33.80 7.62
CA ASP A 37 -9.39 34.37 6.61
C ASP A 37 -8.53 33.30 5.92
N TYR A 38 -8.03 32.33 6.66
CA TYR A 38 -7.32 31.17 6.09
C TYR A 38 -8.19 30.48 5.03
N TYR A 39 -9.41 30.06 5.39
CA TYR A 39 -10.31 29.36 4.46
C TYR A 39 -10.75 30.24 3.29
N ARG A 40 -10.93 31.56 3.50
CA ARG A 40 -11.17 32.51 2.40
C ARG A 40 -10.02 32.51 1.40
N ARG A 41 -8.77 32.55 1.87
CA ARG A 41 -7.58 32.60 1.01
C ARG A 41 -7.35 31.29 0.27
N ILE A 42 -7.60 30.15 0.90
CA ILE A 42 -7.44 28.83 0.26
C ILE A 42 -8.67 28.36 -0.52
N ALA A 43 -9.77 29.12 -0.53
CA ALA A 43 -11.03 28.74 -1.17
C ALA A 43 -10.87 28.27 -2.64
N PRO A 44 -10.07 28.93 -3.49
CA PRO A 44 -9.84 28.46 -4.87
C PRO A 44 -9.25 27.05 -4.95
N TYR A 45 -8.51 26.62 -3.92
CA TYR A 45 -7.84 25.32 -3.87
C TYR A 45 -8.67 24.25 -3.15
N ILE A 46 -9.35 24.57 -2.04
CA ILE A 46 -10.11 23.59 -1.26
C ILE A 46 -11.52 23.31 -1.83
N LEU A 47 -12.20 24.30 -2.40
CA LEU A 47 -13.56 24.13 -2.91
C LEU A 47 -13.69 23.04 -3.99
N PRO A 48 -12.74 22.87 -4.94
CA PRO A 48 -12.76 21.74 -5.86
C PRO A 48 -12.83 20.36 -5.17
N HIS A 49 -12.22 20.21 -3.99
CA HIS A 49 -12.21 18.96 -3.23
C HIS A 49 -13.45 18.76 -2.35
N LEU A 50 -14.18 19.85 -2.04
CA LEU A 50 -15.42 19.83 -1.27
C LEU A 50 -16.67 19.74 -2.15
N ARG A 51 -16.58 20.17 -3.40
CA ARG A 51 -17.71 20.25 -4.32
C ARG A 51 -18.46 18.93 -4.44
N ASN A 52 -19.78 18.99 -4.26
CA ASN A 52 -20.70 17.86 -4.29
C ASN A 52 -20.31 16.72 -3.33
N ARG A 53 -19.51 17.00 -2.28
CA ARG A 53 -19.04 15.99 -1.34
C ARG A 53 -19.69 16.22 0.03
N PRO A 54 -20.49 15.27 0.53
CA PRO A 54 -21.06 15.39 1.88
C PRO A 54 -19.97 15.54 2.94
N VAL A 55 -20.13 16.55 3.81
CA VAL A 55 -19.15 16.86 4.87
C VAL A 55 -19.67 16.52 6.26
N THR A 56 -18.76 16.03 7.11
CA THR A 56 -18.92 16.00 8.56
C THR A 56 -18.08 17.12 9.16
N LEU A 57 -18.72 17.95 9.96
CA LEU A 57 -18.07 19.08 10.62
C LEU A 57 -17.60 18.65 12.02
N LYS A 58 -16.35 18.92 12.36
CA LYS A 58 -15.86 18.79 13.74
C LYS A 58 -15.73 20.18 14.35
N ARG A 59 -16.64 20.48 15.27
CA ARG A 59 -16.86 21.83 15.79
C ARG A 59 -16.23 22.02 17.15
N TYR A 60 -15.60 23.18 17.33
CA TYR A 60 -14.92 23.62 18.55
C TYR A 60 -15.45 24.99 18.97
N PRO A 61 -16.72 25.10 19.41
CA PRO A 61 -17.33 26.39 19.67
C PRO A 61 -16.56 27.24 20.68
N HIS A 62 -15.81 26.60 21.60
CA HIS A 62 -15.05 27.24 22.68
C HIS A 62 -13.52 27.06 22.52
N GLY A 63 -13.05 26.71 21.32
CA GLY A 63 -11.62 26.52 21.04
C GLY A 63 -11.13 25.08 21.26
N VAL A 64 -9.89 24.82 20.87
CA VAL A 64 -9.29 23.47 20.75
C VAL A 64 -9.03 22.78 22.08
N ASP A 65 -8.90 23.54 23.17
CA ASP A 65 -8.69 23.01 24.53
C ASP A 65 -10.01 22.68 25.25
N SER A 66 -11.16 22.98 24.63
CA SER A 66 -12.50 22.68 25.12
C SER A 66 -13.12 21.46 24.43
N SER A 67 -14.28 21.02 24.93
CA SER A 67 -15.06 19.95 24.31
C SER A 67 -15.43 20.26 22.85
N PHE A 68 -15.37 19.23 22.02
CA PHE A 68 -15.76 19.25 20.61
C PHE A 68 -16.90 18.28 20.34
N PHE A 69 -17.52 18.41 19.18
CA PHE A 69 -18.47 17.41 18.69
C PHE A 69 -18.38 17.23 17.18
N TYR A 70 -18.74 16.04 16.72
CA TYR A 70 -18.92 15.74 15.29
C TYR A 70 -20.37 15.99 14.91
N GLN A 71 -20.56 16.71 13.81
CA GLN A 71 -21.86 17.03 13.26
C GLN A 71 -21.94 16.57 11.81
N LYS A 72 -22.63 15.45 11.61
CA LYS A 72 -22.92 14.87 10.29
C LYS A 72 -24.16 15.50 9.66
N ASN A 73 -25.22 15.64 10.44
CA ASN A 73 -26.44 16.30 10.00
C ASN A 73 -26.22 17.82 9.97
N CYS A 74 -26.49 18.43 8.81
CA CYS A 74 -26.36 19.86 8.60
C CYS A 74 -27.22 20.61 9.63
N PRO A 75 -26.66 21.60 10.37
CA PRO A 75 -27.45 22.37 11.33
C PRO A 75 -28.52 23.20 10.62
N LEU A 76 -29.36 23.90 11.39
CA LEU A 76 -30.20 24.96 10.86
C LEU A 76 -29.34 25.92 10.01
N HIS A 77 -29.70 26.09 8.75
CA HIS A 77 -28.88 26.74 7.74
C HIS A 77 -29.71 27.72 6.91
N PRO A 78 -29.05 28.69 6.25
CA PRO A 78 -29.71 29.55 5.26
C PRO A 78 -30.21 28.75 4.06
N ASP A 79 -31.30 29.19 3.44
CA ASP A 79 -31.95 28.49 2.31
C ASP A 79 -31.03 28.25 1.10
N TRP A 80 -30.00 29.09 0.94
CA TRP A 80 -29.04 28.97 -0.15
C TRP A 80 -27.96 27.91 0.10
N LEU A 81 -27.84 27.36 1.32
CA LEU A 81 -26.88 26.31 1.64
C LEU A 81 -27.45 24.97 1.18
N LYS A 82 -26.76 24.33 0.24
CA LYS A 82 -27.19 23.03 -0.28
C LYS A 82 -26.92 21.93 0.75
N THR A 83 -27.79 20.94 0.73
CA THR A 83 -27.65 19.72 1.54
C THR A 83 -27.89 18.49 0.68
N SER A 84 -27.42 17.34 1.15
CA SER A 84 -27.64 16.06 0.49
C SER A 84 -27.92 14.96 1.50
N LYS A 85 -29.06 14.29 1.31
CA LYS A 85 -29.39 13.04 1.97
C LYS A 85 -29.09 11.88 1.00
N PRO A 86 -28.11 11.01 1.29
CA PRO A 86 -27.64 10.02 0.32
C PRO A 86 -28.69 9.04 -0.20
N ASN A 87 -29.50 8.50 0.72
CA ASN A 87 -30.66 7.64 0.47
C ASN A 87 -31.41 7.45 1.80
N GLU A 88 -32.52 6.70 1.78
CA GLU A 88 -33.34 6.44 2.97
C GLU A 88 -32.59 5.70 4.09
N SER A 89 -31.54 4.93 3.77
CA SER A 89 -30.73 4.24 4.77
C SER A 89 -29.79 5.17 5.55
N PHE A 90 -29.55 6.39 5.07
CA PHE A 90 -28.82 7.41 5.81
C PHE A 90 -29.80 8.27 6.62
N LYS A 91 -29.52 8.43 7.91
CA LYS A 91 -30.35 9.28 8.78
C LYS A 91 -30.01 10.76 8.61
N GLU A 92 -28.78 11.05 8.21
CA GLU A 92 -28.21 12.39 8.17
C GLU A 92 -28.42 13.06 6.81
N ASN A 93 -28.82 14.34 6.86
CA ASN A 93 -28.78 15.24 5.72
C ASN A 93 -27.50 16.10 5.82
N PHE A 94 -26.51 15.83 4.98
CA PHE A 94 -25.19 16.45 5.10
C PHE A 94 -25.15 17.85 4.46
N CYS A 95 -24.30 18.74 4.96
CA CYS A 95 -24.03 20.00 4.24
C CYS A 95 -23.22 19.71 2.96
N LEU A 96 -23.45 20.49 1.91
CA LEU A 96 -22.61 20.56 0.72
C LEU A 96 -21.91 21.93 0.70
N VAL A 97 -20.57 21.92 0.68
CA VAL A 97 -19.74 23.12 0.75
C VAL A 97 -19.20 23.42 -0.65
N ASP A 98 -20.08 23.89 -1.53
CA ASP A 98 -19.79 24.01 -2.97
C ASP A 98 -19.19 25.35 -3.38
N ASP A 99 -19.30 26.36 -2.52
CA ASP A 99 -18.93 27.75 -2.78
C ASP A 99 -18.36 28.47 -1.55
N LEU A 100 -17.76 29.65 -1.78
CA LEU A 100 -17.10 30.43 -0.73
C LEU A 100 -18.07 30.84 0.39
N PRO A 101 -19.29 31.33 0.13
CA PRO A 101 -20.27 31.59 1.18
C PRO A 101 -20.54 30.38 2.08
N SER A 102 -20.73 29.20 1.49
CA SER A 102 -20.96 27.96 2.25
C SER A 102 -19.77 27.60 3.14
N LEU A 103 -18.55 27.78 2.62
CA LEU A 103 -17.31 27.55 3.37
C LEU A 103 -17.20 28.53 4.55
N ILE A 104 -17.34 29.84 4.30
CA ILE A 104 -17.26 30.85 5.37
C ILE A 104 -18.36 30.63 6.42
N TRP A 105 -19.53 30.18 6.01
CA TRP A 105 -20.62 29.88 6.93
C TRP A 105 -20.27 28.73 7.90
N ILE A 106 -19.74 27.59 7.41
CA ILE A 106 -19.37 26.49 8.31
C ILE A 106 -18.23 26.89 9.26
N GLU A 107 -17.29 27.72 8.81
CA GLU A 107 -16.18 28.19 9.65
C GLU A 107 -16.66 29.16 10.73
N ASN A 108 -17.66 29.99 10.42
CA ASN A 108 -18.29 30.86 11.41
C ASN A 108 -18.96 30.06 12.56
N LEU A 109 -19.35 28.81 12.31
CA LEU A 109 -19.85 27.86 13.31
C LEU A 109 -18.74 27.19 14.15
N ALA A 110 -17.49 27.64 13.99
CA ALA A 110 -16.27 27.10 14.57
C ALA A 110 -15.99 25.64 14.15
N SER A 111 -16.23 25.32 12.88
CA SER A 111 -15.94 24.00 12.29
C SER A 111 -14.47 23.84 11.91
N ILE A 112 -13.59 23.80 12.92
CA ILE A 112 -12.13 23.78 12.68
C ILE A 112 -11.70 22.64 11.72
N GLU A 113 -12.25 21.43 11.89
CA GLU A 113 -11.94 20.32 10.99
C GLU A 113 -13.13 19.97 10.08
N ILE A 114 -12.89 19.97 8.77
CA ILE A 114 -13.80 19.49 7.74
C ILE A 114 -13.40 18.08 7.37
N HIS A 115 -14.35 17.15 7.43
CA HIS A 115 -14.15 15.76 7.04
C HIS A 115 -15.07 15.40 5.90
N THR A 116 -14.58 14.68 4.91
CA THR A 116 -15.35 14.36 3.69
C THR A 116 -15.56 12.86 3.54
N LEU A 117 -16.67 12.46 2.92
CA LEU A 117 -16.83 11.11 2.38
C LEU A 117 -15.85 10.86 1.23
N LEU A 118 -15.62 9.60 0.88
CA LEU A 118 -14.81 9.23 -0.30
C LEU A 118 -15.61 9.25 -1.61
N ALA A 119 -16.92 9.42 -1.56
CA ALA A 119 -17.82 9.59 -2.71
C ALA A 119 -18.43 10.99 -2.79
N THR A 120 -18.93 11.36 -3.97
CA THR A 120 -19.75 12.56 -4.21
C THR A 120 -21.23 12.22 -4.26
N THR A 121 -22.09 13.24 -4.22
CA THR A 121 -23.55 13.10 -4.34
C THR A 121 -24.01 12.47 -5.66
N LYS A 122 -23.12 12.38 -6.67
CA LYS A 122 -23.38 11.66 -7.92
C LYS A 122 -23.71 10.19 -7.67
N ASN A 123 -22.94 9.52 -6.82
CA ASN A 123 -23.21 8.14 -6.40
C ASN A 123 -22.48 7.84 -5.10
N LEU A 124 -23.21 7.85 -3.99
CA LEU A 124 -22.61 7.72 -2.66
C LEU A 124 -22.25 6.28 -2.28
N GLU A 125 -22.60 5.29 -3.10
CA GLU A 125 -22.15 3.91 -2.95
C GLU A 125 -20.87 3.61 -3.74
N GLN A 126 -20.44 4.55 -4.59
CA GLN A 126 -19.22 4.43 -5.41
C GLN A 126 -18.17 5.46 -4.97
N PRO A 127 -17.16 5.07 -4.17
CA PRO A 127 -16.09 5.98 -3.81
C PRO A 127 -15.27 6.37 -5.04
N GLU A 128 -14.90 7.64 -5.13
CA GLU A 128 -14.04 8.15 -6.21
C GLU A 128 -12.55 7.95 -5.90
N MET A 129 -12.22 7.60 -4.67
CA MET A 129 -10.85 7.42 -4.19
C MET A 129 -10.79 6.37 -3.07
N LEU A 130 -9.61 5.78 -2.90
CA LEU A 130 -9.25 4.91 -1.77
C LEU A 130 -8.21 5.64 -0.92
N VAL A 131 -8.30 5.50 0.40
CA VAL A 131 -7.38 6.14 1.35
C VAL A 131 -6.69 5.10 2.23
N PHE A 132 -5.39 5.28 2.43
CA PHE A 132 -4.67 4.69 3.54
C PHE A 132 -4.35 5.77 4.57
N ASP A 133 -4.74 5.53 5.81
CA ASP A 133 -4.47 6.40 6.95
C ASP A 133 -3.42 5.72 7.84
N LEU A 134 -2.25 6.33 7.95
CA LEU A 134 -1.09 5.80 8.65
C LEU A 134 -0.96 6.46 10.02
N ASP A 135 -1.31 5.72 11.06
CA ASP A 135 -1.33 6.19 12.44
C ASP A 135 -0.15 5.59 13.25
N PRO A 136 0.79 6.40 13.75
CA PRO A 136 1.88 5.88 14.55
C PRO A 136 1.42 5.59 15.99
N GLY A 137 1.71 4.40 16.51
CA GLY A 137 1.56 4.06 17.92
C GLY A 137 2.86 4.25 18.68
N GLU A 138 2.82 5.07 19.74
CA GLU A 138 4.02 5.46 20.50
C GLU A 138 4.86 4.22 20.92
N PRO A 139 6.20 4.29 20.82
CA PRO A 139 7.03 5.45 20.45
C PRO A 139 7.20 5.68 18.93
N ALA A 140 6.48 4.97 18.05
CA ALA A 140 6.52 5.28 16.62
C ALA A 140 6.06 6.71 16.36
N SER A 141 6.57 7.29 15.26
CA SER A 141 6.40 8.71 14.93
C SER A 141 5.96 8.92 13.48
N LEU A 142 5.79 10.17 13.08
CA LEU A 142 5.56 10.53 11.67
C LEU A 142 6.66 9.96 10.76
N LEU A 143 7.92 9.92 11.19
CA LEU A 143 9.01 9.34 10.39
C LEU A 143 8.76 7.87 10.07
N ASP A 144 8.15 7.11 10.97
CA ASP A 144 7.82 5.70 10.71
C ASP A 144 6.66 5.58 9.73
N CYS A 145 5.66 6.47 9.82
CA CYS A 145 4.61 6.58 8.80
C CYS A 145 5.17 6.91 7.41
N LEU A 146 6.18 7.79 7.33
CA LEU A 146 6.85 8.12 6.06
C LEU A 146 7.60 6.91 5.49
N LYS A 147 8.30 6.13 6.33
CA LYS A 147 8.95 4.88 5.88
C LYS A 147 7.93 3.91 5.30
N VAL A 148 6.84 3.69 6.04
CA VAL A 148 5.74 2.80 5.62
C VAL A 148 5.09 3.30 4.33
N SER A 149 4.88 4.60 4.18
CA SER A 149 4.24 5.17 2.99
C SER A 149 5.09 5.01 1.73
N LEU A 150 6.42 5.14 1.81
CA LEU A 150 7.30 4.88 0.68
C LEU A 150 7.27 3.42 0.23
N ILE A 151 7.27 2.48 1.18
CA ILE A 151 7.15 1.05 0.86
C ILE A 151 5.81 0.76 0.19
N MET A 152 4.71 1.31 0.74
CA MET A 152 3.38 1.15 0.16
C MET A 152 3.25 1.82 -1.20
N ARG A 153 3.84 3.02 -1.39
CA ARG A 153 3.90 3.70 -2.69
C ARG A 153 4.53 2.78 -3.73
N ASP A 154 5.69 2.23 -3.43
CA ASP A 154 6.44 1.37 -4.35
C ASP A 154 5.64 0.12 -4.73
N MET A 155 4.99 -0.50 -3.73
CA MET A 155 4.11 -1.64 -3.95
C MET A 155 2.94 -1.27 -4.88
N LEU A 156 2.30 -0.12 -4.66
CA LEU A 156 1.16 0.35 -5.45
C LEU A 156 1.56 0.78 -6.86
N GLU A 157 2.72 1.43 -7.02
CA GLU A 157 3.30 1.74 -8.33
C GLU A 157 3.58 0.46 -9.12
N GLY A 158 4.07 -0.59 -8.46
CA GLY A 158 4.22 -1.93 -9.06
C GLY A 158 2.90 -2.55 -9.53
N LEU A 159 1.76 -2.11 -8.99
CA LEU A 159 0.41 -2.49 -9.44
C LEU A 159 -0.14 -1.55 -10.53
N GLY A 160 0.63 -0.54 -10.95
CA GLY A 160 0.19 0.50 -11.88
C GLY A 160 -0.74 1.54 -11.25
N LEU A 161 -0.74 1.66 -9.91
CA LEU A 161 -1.57 2.60 -9.16
C LEU A 161 -0.73 3.78 -8.67
N LYS A 162 -1.05 4.98 -9.14
CA LYS A 162 -0.51 6.23 -8.61
C LYS A 162 -1.17 6.57 -7.29
N SER A 163 -0.38 7.09 -6.35
CA SER A 163 -0.83 7.54 -5.05
C SER A 163 -0.31 8.94 -4.71
N PHE A 164 -1.09 9.68 -3.91
CA PHE A 164 -0.88 11.09 -3.60
C PHE A 164 -0.87 11.29 -2.08
N PRO A 165 0.25 11.67 -1.46
CA PRO A 165 0.36 11.74 -0.01
C PRO A 165 0.04 13.14 0.52
N LYS A 166 -0.60 13.18 1.69
CA LYS A 166 -0.77 14.38 2.48
C LYS A 166 -0.46 14.12 3.94
N THR A 167 0.07 15.11 4.62
CA THR A 167 0.15 15.09 6.08
C THR A 167 -1.28 15.10 6.62
N SER A 168 -1.53 14.36 7.70
CA SER A 168 -2.82 14.46 8.38
C SER A 168 -3.00 15.83 9.03
N GLY A 169 -1.91 16.56 9.28
CA GLY A 169 -1.84 17.70 10.19
C GLY A 169 -1.92 17.29 11.68
N GLY A 170 -2.07 15.99 11.96
CA GLY A 170 -2.00 15.40 13.30
C GLY A 170 -0.65 14.74 13.54
N LYS A 171 -0.66 13.44 13.88
CA LYS A 171 0.57 12.64 14.10
C LYS A 171 0.96 11.79 12.88
N GLY A 172 0.02 11.51 11.99
CA GLY A 172 0.17 10.54 10.91
C GLY A 172 0.21 11.13 9.50
N LEU A 173 0.14 10.25 8.51
CA LEU A 173 0.13 10.56 7.08
C LEU A 173 -1.07 9.87 6.42
N HIS A 174 -1.76 10.54 5.50
CA HIS A 174 -2.69 9.87 4.61
C HIS A 174 -2.08 9.79 3.21
N PHE A 175 -2.41 8.78 2.43
CA PHE A 175 -2.21 8.86 0.99
C PHE A 175 -3.38 8.24 0.21
N TYR A 176 -3.69 8.90 -0.90
CA TYR A 176 -4.91 8.72 -1.67
C TYR A 176 -4.59 8.03 -2.99
N LEU A 177 -5.42 7.07 -3.37
CA LEU A 177 -5.42 6.47 -4.68
C LEU A 177 -6.69 6.95 -5.39
N PRO A 178 -6.59 7.89 -6.34
CA PRO A 178 -7.76 8.29 -7.12
C PRO A 178 -8.21 7.14 -8.00
N LEU A 179 -9.52 6.88 -8.02
CA LEU A 179 -10.10 5.80 -8.81
C LEU A 179 -10.94 6.40 -9.93
N ASN A 180 -11.89 7.29 -9.62
CA ASN A 180 -12.74 7.96 -10.60
C ASN A 180 -13.30 7.01 -11.69
N THR A 181 -13.52 5.75 -11.30
CA THR A 181 -14.05 4.64 -12.11
C THR A 181 -15.13 3.93 -11.30
N VAL A 182 -15.87 3.02 -11.95
CA VAL A 182 -16.92 2.27 -11.26
C VAL A 182 -16.28 1.27 -10.31
N VAL A 183 -16.45 1.51 -9.01
CA VAL A 183 -15.91 0.69 -7.92
C VAL A 183 -16.81 0.81 -6.69
N THR A 184 -16.90 -0.23 -5.87
CA THR A 184 -17.69 -0.23 -4.63
C THR A 184 -16.82 -0.06 -3.39
N TYR A 185 -17.42 0.36 -2.27
CA TYR A 185 -16.72 0.37 -0.97
C TYR A 185 -16.22 -1.01 -0.54
N GLU A 186 -16.93 -2.09 -0.89
CA GLU A 186 -16.47 -3.45 -0.62
C GLU A 186 -15.15 -3.73 -1.34
N GLN A 187 -15.05 -3.36 -2.62
CA GLN A 187 -13.83 -3.54 -3.41
C GLN A 187 -12.66 -2.72 -2.85
N THR A 188 -12.89 -1.43 -2.54
CA THR A 188 -11.83 -0.56 -2.00
C THR A 188 -11.39 -1.02 -0.60
N SER A 189 -12.34 -1.37 0.27
CA SER A 189 -12.05 -1.85 1.63
C SER A 189 -11.28 -3.17 1.61
N ASN A 190 -11.69 -4.14 0.78
CA ASN A 190 -11.00 -5.42 0.66
C ASN A 190 -9.58 -5.27 0.10
N PHE A 191 -9.39 -4.40 -0.89
CA PHE A 191 -8.06 -4.09 -1.42
C PHE A 191 -7.18 -3.45 -0.34
N ALA A 192 -7.65 -2.39 0.32
CA ALA A 192 -6.89 -1.69 1.35
C ALA A 192 -6.52 -2.61 2.51
N LYS A 193 -7.48 -3.43 2.98
CA LYS A 193 -7.25 -4.43 4.03
C LYS A 193 -6.17 -5.42 3.64
N THR A 194 -6.19 -5.87 2.40
CA THR A 194 -5.22 -6.84 1.94
C THR A 194 -3.82 -6.25 1.85
N VAL A 195 -3.68 -5.03 1.32
CA VAL A 195 -2.41 -4.32 1.33
C VAL A 195 -1.89 -4.14 2.76
N ALA A 196 -2.74 -3.72 3.70
CA ALA A 196 -2.37 -3.57 5.11
C ALA A 196 -1.88 -4.89 5.75
N GLN A 197 -2.56 -6.01 5.45
CA GLN A 197 -2.17 -7.34 5.94
C GLN A 197 -0.86 -7.84 5.33
N ILE A 198 -0.62 -7.56 4.04
CA ILE A 198 0.67 -7.80 3.39
C ILE A 198 1.76 -7.04 4.14
N MET A 199 1.55 -5.75 4.37
CA MET A 199 2.50 -4.87 5.05
C MET A 199 2.81 -5.36 6.47
N GLU A 200 1.79 -5.69 7.29
CA GLU A 200 2.01 -6.25 8.63
C GLU A 200 2.78 -7.57 8.59
N LYS A 201 2.52 -8.43 7.59
CA LYS A 201 3.22 -9.71 7.47
C LYS A 201 4.71 -9.56 7.12
N HIS A 202 5.05 -8.59 6.27
CA HIS A 202 6.43 -8.34 5.82
C HIS A 202 7.23 -7.52 6.82
N PHE A 203 6.56 -6.56 7.47
CA PHE A 203 7.18 -5.64 8.41
C PHE A 203 6.48 -5.72 9.77
N PRO A 204 6.45 -6.89 10.44
CA PRO A 204 5.67 -7.09 11.67
C PRO A 204 6.14 -6.20 12.82
N ASN A 205 7.39 -5.74 12.79
CA ASN A 205 7.97 -4.83 13.78
C ASN A 205 7.71 -3.35 13.47
N LEU A 206 7.16 -3.02 12.29
CA LEU A 206 6.93 -1.65 11.84
C LEU A 206 5.44 -1.39 11.55
N VAL A 207 4.68 -2.39 11.15
CA VAL A 207 3.30 -2.25 10.70
C VAL A 207 2.36 -3.15 11.51
N VAL A 208 1.16 -2.64 11.77
CA VAL A 208 0.02 -3.41 12.27
C VAL A 208 -1.23 -3.08 11.43
N SER A 209 -2.04 -4.08 11.11
CA SER A 209 -3.30 -3.92 10.34
C SER A 209 -4.55 -4.20 11.19
N LYS A 210 -4.36 -4.74 12.40
CA LYS A 210 -5.43 -5.00 13.37
C LYS A 210 -5.79 -3.73 14.14
N MET A 211 -7.08 -3.54 14.39
CA MET A 211 -7.58 -2.31 15.04
C MET A 211 -7.18 -2.17 16.51
N ASN A 212 -6.83 -3.26 17.21
CA ASN A 212 -6.49 -3.26 18.63
C ASN A 212 -5.36 -2.28 18.94
N LYS A 213 -5.63 -1.26 19.77
CA LYS A 213 -4.67 -0.19 20.09
C LYS A 213 -3.40 -0.71 20.78
N GLU A 214 -3.53 -1.73 21.62
CA GLU A 214 -2.41 -2.36 22.34
C GLU A 214 -1.34 -2.92 21.39
N LEU A 215 -1.76 -3.37 20.21
CA LEU A 215 -0.84 -3.90 19.20
C LEU A 215 -0.03 -2.78 18.51
N ARG A 216 -0.40 -1.50 18.67
CA ARG A 216 0.22 -0.40 17.93
C ARG A 216 1.53 0.09 18.54
N LYS A 217 1.87 -0.29 19.78
CA LYS A 217 3.06 0.21 20.47
C LYS A 217 4.32 0.00 19.62
N GLY A 218 5.00 1.10 19.27
CA GLY A 218 6.20 1.12 18.42
C GLY A 218 5.98 0.79 16.94
N ARG A 219 4.72 0.75 16.47
CA ARG A 219 4.36 0.37 15.10
C ARG A 219 3.40 1.38 14.48
N VAL A 220 3.36 1.40 13.14
CA VAL A 220 2.40 2.17 12.36
C VAL A 220 1.18 1.31 12.09
N PHE A 221 0.02 1.78 12.55
CA PHE A 221 -1.26 1.23 12.16
C PHE A 221 -1.62 1.71 10.75
N VAL A 222 -1.77 0.77 9.82
CA VAL A 222 -2.31 1.05 8.48
C VAL A 222 -3.82 0.90 8.57
N ASP A 223 -4.53 2.00 8.79
CA ASP A 223 -5.98 2.01 8.90
C ASP A 223 -6.64 1.89 7.51
N TRP A 224 -6.85 0.65 7.10
CA TRP A 224 -7.60 0.31 5.90
C TRP A 224 -9.11 0.56 6.04
N SER A 225 -9.62 0.71 7.26
CA SER A 225 -11.05 0.76 7.53
C SER A 225 -11.69 2.10 7.23
N GLN A 226 -10.88 3.13 6.93
CA GLN A 226 -11.35 4.43 6.44
C GLN A 226 -12.12 4.32 5.11
N ASN A 227 -11.92 3.23 4.37
CA ASN A 227 -12.61 2.92 3.12
C ASN A 227 -14.00 2.31 3.39
N SER A 228 -14.89 3.10 3.97
CA SER A 228 -16.27 2.70 4.29
C SER A 228 -17.24 3.84 4.03
N ARG A 229 -18.45 3.50 3.54
CA ARG A 229 -19.52 4.47 3.20
C ARG A 229 -19.97 5.35 4.37
N HIS A 230 -19.72 4.95 5.61
CA HIS A 230 -20.16 5.69 6.80
C HIS A 230 -19.04 6.53 7.45
N LYS A 231 -17.81 6.41 6.93
CA LYS A 231 -16.65 7.10 7.48
C LYS A 231 -16.28 8.30 6.63
N THR A 232 -15.82 9.33 7.32
CA THR A 232 -15.26 10.53 6.71
C THR A 232 -13.80 10.66 7.09
N THR A 233 -13.00 11.24 6.19
CA THR A 233 -11.57 11.49 6.40
C THR A 233 -11.34 13.00 6.45
N ALA A 234 -10.39 13.46 7.28
CA ALA A 234 -9.99 14.86 7.31
C ALA A 234 -9.64 15.34 5.89
N CYS A 235 -10.36 16.36 5.43
CA CYS A 235 -10.23 16.93 4.11
C CYS A 235 -8.82 17.46 3.90
N ILE A 236 -8.40 17.52 2.65
CA ILE A 236 -7.22 18.29 2.28
C ILE A 236 -7.38 19.76 2.68
N TYR A 237 -6.29 20.41 3.05
CA TYR A 237 -6.20 21.81 3.49
C TYR A 237 -7.01 22.15 4.76
N THR A 238 -7.72 21.21 5.36
CA THR A 238 -8.42 21.46 6.63
C THR A 238 -7.44 21.77 7.74
N LEU A 239 -7.79 22.75 8.58
CA LEU A 239 -7.11 22.94 9.85
C LEU A 239 -7.35 21.73 10.78
N ARG A 240 -6.41 21.49 11.68
CA ARG A 240 -6.49 20.47 12.71
C ARG A 240 -6.55 21.12 14.08
N ALA A 241 -7.39 20.55 14.95
CA ALA A 241 -7.52 21.01 16.32
C ALA A 241 -6.41 20.41 17.18
N ARG A 242 -5.26 21.09 17.17
CA ARG A 242 -4.04 20.79 17.92
C ARG A 242 -3.67 22.05 18.73
N PRO A 243 -2.68 21.99 19.63
CA PRO A 243 -2.28 23.19 20.38
C PRO A 243 -1.94 24.40 19.50
N GLN A 244 -1.44 24.16 18.28
CA GLN A 244 -1.27 25.18 17.23
C GLN A 244 -2.09 24.78 15.98
N PRO A 245 -2.55 25.74 15.17
CA PRO A 245 -3.29 25.44 13.95
C PRO A 245 -2.35 24.77 12.93
N THR A 246 -2.48 23.46 12.78
CA THR A 246 -1.74 22.70 11.76
C THR A 246 -2.66 22.34 10.60
N VAL A 247 -2.11 22.19 9.41
CA VAL A 247 -2.87 21.92 8.18
C VAL A 247 -2.70 20.47 7.74
N SER A 248 -3.78 19.84 7.26
CA SER A 248 -3.66 18.60 6.49
C SER A 248 -3.18 18.91 5.08
N MET A 249 -1.87 18.89 4.89
CA MET A 249 -1.23 19.50 3.72
C MET A 249 -0.73 18.44 2.73
N PRO A 250 -1.05 18.55 1.43
CA PRO A 250 -0.39 17.79 0.36
C PRO A 250 1.12 17.95 0.38
N VAL A 251 1.80 16.85 0.10
CA VAL A 251 3.25 16.83 -0.04
C VAL A 251 3.62 15.97 -1.24
N THR A 252 4.79 16.22 -1.81
CA THR A 252 5.35 15.36 -2.85
C THR A 252 6.06 14.16 -2.22
N TRP A 253 6.18 13.07 -2.99
CA TRP A 253 7.01 11.93 -2.58
C TRP A 253 8.48 12.33 -2.35
N LYS A 254 8.99 13.30 -3.12
CA LYS A 254 10.35 13.84 -2.96
C LYS A 254 10.52 14.55 -1.62
N GLU A 255 9.54 15.33 -1.17
CA GLU A 255 9.55 15.95 0.16
C GLU A 255 9.61 14.88 1.27
N ILE A 256 8.80 13.81 1.15
CA ILE A 256 8.84 12.68 2.09
C ILE A 256 10.24 12.05 2.17
N GLU A 257 10.86 11.78 1.02
CA GLU A 257 12.21 11.20 0.96
C GLU A 257 13.27 12.12 1.58
N ILE A 258 13.20 13.44 1.32
CA ILE A 258 14.10 14.43 1.90
C ILE A 258 13.92 14.51 3.42
N THR A 259 12.68 14.56 3.91
CA THR A 259 12.36 14.60 5.34
C THR A 259 12.89 13.37 6.07
N LEU A 260 12.75 12.19 5.47
CA LEU A 260 13.31 10.95 6.02
C LEU A 260 14.84 10.97 6.10
N LYS A 261 15.50 11.41 5.02
CA LYS A 261 16.97 11.52 4.98
C LYS A 261 17.51 12.49 6.04
N LYS A 262 16.80 13.59 6.27
CA LYS A 262 17.17 14.60 7.28
C LYS A 262 16.66 14.26 8.69
N THR A 263 15.86 13.21 8.85
CA THR A 263 15.22 12.83 10.11
C THR A 263 14.45 13.96 10.82
N ASN A 264 13.89 14.91 10.05
CA ASN A 264 13.24 16.10 10.60
C ASN A 264 11.73 16.11 10.29
N ALA A 265 10.94 15.46 11.14
CA ALA A 265 9.48 15.39 10.98
C ALA A 265 8.78 16.75 10.97
N GLU A 266 9.35 17.77 11.64
CA GLU A 266 8.76 19.11 11.71
C GLU A 266 8.68 19.80 10.35
N SER A 267 9.55 19.41 9.40
CA SER A 267 9.52 19.92 8.02
C SER A 267 8.22 19.61 7.27
N LEU A 268 7.40 18.67 7.76
CA LEU A 268 6.09 18.35 7.19
C LEU A 268 4.92 18.75 8.11
N ILE A 269 5.16 19.66 9.05
CA ILE A 269 4.11 20.29 9.86
C ILE A 269 3.94 21.72 9.36
N TYR A 270 2.76 22.02 8.81
CA TYR A 270 2.49 23.31 8.17
C TYR A 270 1.56 24.14 9.04
N THR A 271 1.93 25.39 9.28
CA THR A 271 1.02 26.44 9.78
C THR A 271 0.09 26.94 8.66
N PRO A 272 -0.98 27.69 8.98
CA PRO A 272 -1.88 28.26 7.96
C PRO A 272 -1.14 29.13 6.95
N GLU A 273 -0.22 29.98 7.41
CA GLU A 273 0.57 30.88 6.57
C GLU A 273 1.50 30.09 5.64
N GLN A 274 2.24 29.10 6.17
CA GLN A 274 3.10 28.23 5.37
C GLN A 274 2.32 27.43 4.32
N ALA A 275 1.11 26.98 4.65
CA ALA A 275 0.25 26.28 3.70
C ALA A 275 -0.20 27.20 2.56
N ILE A 276 -0.56 28.45 2.87
CA ILE A 276 -0.92 29.44 1.85
C ILE A 276 0.27 29.78 0.96
N GLU A 277 1.45 30.05 1.54
CA GLU A 277 2.68 30.31 0.77
C GLU A 277 3.02 29.15 -0.17
N LYS A 278 2.91 27.91 0.31
CA LYS A 278 3.15 26.72 -0.50
C LYS A 278 2.10 26.59 -1.63
N LEU A 279 0.82 26.86 -1.35
CA LEU A 279 -0.24 26.84 -2.37
C LEU A 279 -0.03 27.92 -3.44
N GLU A 280 0.32 29.14 -3.04
CA GLU A 280 0.61 30.24 -3.97
C GLU A 280 1.84 29.93 -4.85
N ARG A 281 2.84 29.24 -4.29
CA ARG A 281 4.06 28.84 -5.02
C ARG A 281 3.88 27.65 -5.95
N GLU A 282 3.20 26.60 -5.49
CA GLU A 282 3.19 25.28 -6.15
C GLU A 282 1.84 24.89 -6.74
N GLY A 283 0.77 25.62 -6.40
CA GLY A 283 -0.60 25.27 -6.74
C GLY A 283 -1.13 24.05 -5.99
N ASP A 284 -2.23 23.48 -6.48
CA ASP A 284 -2.89 22.32 -5.87
C ASP A 284 -2.23 21.00 -6.29
N LEU A 285 -1.36 20.47 -5.44
CA LEU A 285 -0.69 19.18 -5.63
C LEU A 285 -1.65 17.98 -5.68
N PHE A 286 -2.91 18.14 -5.26
CA PHE A 286 -3.93 17.09 -5.29
C PHE A 286 -4.94 17.24 -6.41
N LYS A 287 -4.78 18.21 -7.30
CA LYS A 287 -5.68 18.41 -8.45
C LYS A 287 -5.91 17.11 -9.24
N ASP A 288 -4.84 16.32 -9.43
CA ASP A 288 -4.90 15.04 -10.13
C ASP A 288 -5.74 13.98 -9.39
N VAL A 289 -5.92 14.08 -8.07
CA VAL A 289 -6.79 13.15 -7.32
C VAL A 289 -8.25 13.28 -7.77
N LEU A 290 -8.68 14.46 -8.20
CA LEU A 290 -10.03 14.72 -8.69
C LEU A 290 -10.27 14.17 -10.11
N MET A 291 -9.20 13.99 -10.90
CA MET A 291 -9.31 13.77 -12.35
C MET A 291 -8.77 12.41 -12.80
N LEU A 292 -7.72 11.91 -12.14
CA LEU A 292 -7.02 10.69 -12.56
C LEU A 292 -7.95 9.48 -12.40
N ARG A 293 -8.14 8.75 -13.50
CA ARG A 293 -8.95 7.52 -13.52
C ARG A 293 -8.03 6.31 -13.45
N GLN A 294 -8.23 5.47 -12.45
CA GLN A 294 -7.49 4.24 -12.22
C GLN A 294 -8.47 3.15 -11.81
N SER A 295 -8.25 1.92 -12.24
CA SER A 295 -9.04 0.79 -11.78
C SER A 295 -8.21 -0.07 -10.84
N LEU A 296 -8.81 -0.46 -9.72
CA LEU A 296 -8.21 -1.50 -8.89
C LEU A 296 -8.03 -2.77 -9.73
N PRO A 297 -6.96 -3.55 -9.52
CA PRO A 297 -6.79 -4.84 -10.17
C PRO A 297 -8.04 -5.72 -10.05
N THR A 298 -8.60 -6.15 -11.19
CA THR A 298 -9.94 -6.76 -11.31
C THR A 298 -10.01 -8.21 -10.82
N THR A 299 -8.88 -8.89 -10.75
CA THR A 299 -8.72 -9.99 -9.79
C THR A 299 -8.12 -9.35 -8.56
N GLY A 300 -8.81 -9.47 -7.42
CA GLY A 300 -8.37 -8.80 -6.21
C GLY A 300 -6.87 -8.98 -6.01
N VAL A 301 -6.30 -8.03 -5.27
CA VAL A 301 -5.42 -8.46 -4.19
C VAL A 301 -6.29 -9.31 -3.25
N GLN A 302 -6.76 -10.47 -3.72
CA GLN A 302 -7.23 -11.56 -2.94
C GLN A 302 -5.92 -12.26 -2.61
N LEU A 303 -5.28 -11.84 -1.52
CA LEU A 303 -4.96 -12.87 -0.56
C LEU A 303 -6.31 -13.46 -0.19
N LYS A 304 -6.67 -14.59 -0.80
CA LYS A 304 -7.56 -15.47 -0.06
C LYS A 304 -6.82 -15.67 1.27
N SER A 305 -7.43 -15.22 2.36
CA SER A 305 -6.90 -15.38 3.73
C SER A 305 -6.66 -16.86 4.06
N LYS A 306 -7.18 -17.75 3.22
CA LYS A 306 -6.85 -19.15 3.10
C LYS A 306 -6.23 -19.40 1.73
N PRO A 307 -5.19 -20.25 1.61
CA PRO A 307 -4.71 -20.67 0.30
C PRO A 307 -5.88 -21.16 -0.56
N GLU A 308 -5.75 -21.08 -1.88
CA GLU A 308 -6.66 -21.76 -2.79
C GLU A 308 -6.89 -23.19 -2.26
N LYS A 309 -8.16 -23.57 -1.99
CA LYS A 309 -8.51 -24.91 -1.49
C LYS A 309 -8.21 -25.91 -2.60
N VAL A 310 -6.95 -26.28 -2.72
CA VAL A 310 -6.50 -27.38 -3.55
C VAL A 310 -6.85 -28.64 -2.78
N SER A 311 -7.63 -29.53 -3.41
CA SER A 311 -7.96 -30.81 -2.82
C SER A 311 -6.67 -31.56 -2.47
N GLU A 312 -6.67 -32.34 -1.38
CA GLU A 312 -5.49 -33.14 -1.01
C GLU A 312 -5.07 -34.07 -2.16
N LYS A 313 -6.04 -34.56 -2.94
CA LYS A 313 -5.82 -35.33 -4.17
C LYS A 313 -5.00 -34.56 -5.21
N THR A 314 -5.37 -33.32 -5.51
CA THR A 314 -4.64 -32.47 -6.48
C THR A 314 -3.24 -32.10 -5.96
N GLN A 315 -3.07 -31.87 -4.66
CA GLN A 315 -1.76 -31.61 -4.08
C GLN A 315 -0.85 -32.85 -4.14
N GLN A 316 -1.39 -34.04 -3.89
CA GLN A 316 -0.67 -35.31 -4.03
C GLN A 316 -0.25 -35.55 -5.48
N GLN A 317 -1.12 -35.29 -6.45
CA GLN A 317 -0.80 -35.38 -7.89
C GLN A 317 0.33 -34.43 -8.28
N ASN A 318 0.28 -33.16 -7.84
CA ASN A 318 1.35 -32.19 -8.13
C ASN A 318 2.72 -32.64 -7.58
N LEU A 319 2.75 -33.35 -6.44
CA LEU A 319 4.00 -33.79 -5.78
C LEU A 319 4.43 -35.21 -6.16
N GLU A 320 3.72 -35.91 -7.04
CA GLU A 320 3.98 -37.30 -7.37
C GLU A 320 5.39 -37.50 -7.94
N VAL A 321 5.76 -36.67 -8.94
CA VAL A 321 7.09 -36.72 -9.55
C VAL A 321 8.18 -36.38 -8.53
N TYR A 322 7.95 -35.41 -7.66
CA TYR A 322 8.90 -35.04 -6.61
C TYR A 322 9.16 -36.21 -5.66
N ARG A 323 8.10 -36.82 -5.12
CA ARG A 323 8.20 -37.93 -4.17
C ARG A 323 8.83 -39.17 -4.79
N ARG A 324 8.52 -39.47 -6.06
CA ARG A 324 9.12 -40.61 -6.80
C ARG A 324 10.62 -40.47 -6.98
N LYS A 325 11.13 -39.25 -7.10
CA LYS A 325 12.56 -38.96 -7.32
C LYS A 325 13.42 -38.95 -6.04
N ARG A 326 12.83 -39.02 -4.83
CA ARG A 326 13.58 -38.88 -3.56
C ARG A 326 13.47 -40.13 -2.70
N ASN A 327 14.56 -40.49 -2.03
CA ASN A 327 14.55 -41.41 -0.91
C ASN A 327 14.69 -40.64 0.41
N PHE A 328 13.56 -40.35 1.06
CA PHE A 328 13.51 -39.57 2.31
C PHE A 328 14.16 -40.25 3.53
N LYS A 329 14.66 -41.49 3.39
CA LYS A 329 15.55 -42.10 4.40
C LYS A 329 17.00 -41.65 4.26
N LYS A 330 17.39 -41.14 3.08
CA LYS A 330 18.76 -40.73 2.74
C LYS A 330 18.90 -39.22 2.59
N THR A 331 17.92 -38.56 1.96
CA THR A 331 17.91 -37.11 1.81
C THR A 331 17.33 -36.41 3.04
N SER A 332 17.84 -35.21 3.34
CA SER A 332 17.27 -34.31 4.35
C SER A 332 16.18 -33.38 3.77
N GLU A 333 15.86 -33.54 2.49
CA GLU A 333 14.79 -32.81 1.83
C GLU A 333 13.41 -33.11 2.43
N PRO A 334 12.51 -32.12 2.48
CA PRO A 334 11.22 -32.29 3.14
C PRO A 334 10.25 -33.18 2.33
N VAL A 335 9.49 -34.01 3.05
CA VAL A 335 8.42 -34.86 2.48
C VAL A 335 7.17 -34.04 2.08
N GLY A 336 7.01 -32.84 2.66
CA GLY A 336 5.87 -31.96 2.46
C GLY A 336 4.71 -32.27 3.40
N ARG A 337 4.91 -32.01 4.70
CA ARG A 337 3.90 -32.24 5.75
C ARG A 337 3.16 -30.97 6.14
N ARG A 338 3.75 -29.78 5.96
CA ARG A 338 3.03 -28.53 6.27
C ARG A 338 2.20 -28.08 5.08
N LYS A 339 0.99 -27.62 5.40
CA LYS A 339 0.11 -26.96 4.44
C LYS A 339 0.56 -25.52 4.25
N ALA A 340 0.52 -25.06 3.00
CA ALA A 340 0.62 -23.65 2.66
C ALA A 340 -0.37 -22.84 3.52
N LYS A 341 0.05 -21.67 4.02
CA LYS A 341 -0.82 -20.72 4.74
C LYS A 341 -1.16 -19.47 3.92
N THR A 342 -0.45 -19.24 2.81
CA THR A 342 -0.62 -18.12 1.86
C THR A 342 -0.30 -18.61 0.44
N ASP A 343 -0.36 -17.79 -0.62
CA ASP A 343 -0.10 -18.21 -2.02
C ASP A 343 0.88 -17.27 -2.79
N TYR A 344 1.83 -16.65 -2.12
CA TYR A 344 2.61 -15.53 -2.69
C TYR A 344 4.09 -15.57 -2.34
N ILE A 345 4.58 -16.69 -1.80
CA ILE A 345 6.00 -16.78 -1.44
C ILE A 345 6.80 -17.16 -2.67
N PHE A 346 7.97 -16.57 -2.82
CA PHE A 346 9.01 -17.15 -3.67
C PHE A 346 10.26 -17.47 -2.86
N VAL A 347 11.02 -18.43 -3.37
CA VAL A 347 12.37 -18.73 -2.90
C VAL A 347 13.26 -18.91 -4.12
N ILE A 348 14.50 -18.45 -4.03
CA ILE A 348 15.56 -18.73 -4.99
C ILE A 348 16.64 -19.48 -4.24
N GLN A 349 16.86 -20.72 -4.63
CA GLN A 349 17.90 -21.55 -4.05
C GLN A 349 19.11 -21.59 -4.99
N LYS A 350 20.30 -21.21 -4.49
CA LYS A 350 21.55 -21.41 -5.22
C LYS A 350 21.97 -22.85 -4.99
N HIS A 351 22.12 -23.59 -6.07
CA HIS A 351 22.29 -25.04 -6.06
C HIS A 351 23.56 -25.43 -6.82
N ALA A 352 24.58 -25.89 -6.09
CA ALA A 352 25.80 -26.45 -6.67
C ALA A 352 25.63 -27.96 -6.90
N ALA A 353 24.82 -28.30 -7.91
CA ALA A 353 24.75 -29.66 -8.43
C ALA A 353 25.90 -29.93 -9.41
N THR A 354 25.69 -30.79 -10.42
CA THR A 354 26.65 -30.98 -11.53
C THR A 354 27.07 -29.67 -12.18
N ARG A 355 26.17 -28.69 -12.23
CA ARG A 355 26.44 -27.29 -12.58
C ARG A 355 25.74 -26.38 -11.59
N LEU A 356 26.40 -25.26 -11.29
CA LEU A 356 25.80 -24.20 -10.49
C LEU A 356 24.58 -23.62 -11.24
N HIS A 357 23.46 -23.52 -10.54
CA HIS A 357 22.26 -22.86 -11.03
C HIS A 357 21.46 -22.28 -9.88
N TYR A 358 20.45 -21.47 -10.23
CA TYR A 358 19.54 -20.85 -9.29
C TYR A 358 18.15 -21.39 -9.55
N ASP A 359 17.63 -22.15 -8.61
CA ASP A 359 16.29 -22.66 -8.71
C ASP A 359 15.30 -21.64 -8.15
N LEU A 360 14.53 -20.99 -9.02
CA LEU A 360 13.42 -20.13 -8.65
C LEU A 360 12.18 -20.98 -8.39
N ARG A 361 11.53 -20.73 -7.26
CA ARG A 361 10.30 -21.42 -6.85
C ARG A 361 9.23 -20.41 -6.48
N LEU A 362 8.11 -20.46 -7.20
CA LEU A 362 6.92 -19.64 -6.94
C LEU A 362 5.85 -20.50 -6.28
N GLN A 363 5.37 -20.07 -5.12
CA GLN A 363 4.27 -20.73 -4.46
C GLN A 363 2.97 -20.58 -5.26
N SER A 364 2.37 -21.68 -5.70
CA SER A 364 1.06 -21.68 -6.35
C SER A 364 0.39 -23.05 -6.22
N GLN A 365 -0.93 -23.07 -6.07
CA GLN A 365 -1.72 -24.31 -5.97
C GLN A 365 -1.23 -25.27 -4.87
N GLY A 366 -0.86 -24.73 -3.70
CA GLY A 366 -0.42 -25.52 -2.55
C GLY A 366 0.97 -26.16 -2.66
N VAL A 367 1.71 -25.88 -3.73
CA VAL A 367 3.07 -26.38 -4.00
C VAL A 367 3.99 -25.23 -4.44
N LEU A 368 5.26 -25.52 -4.65
CA LEU A 368 6.23 -24.61 -5.24
C LEU A 368 6.43 -24.99 -6.71
N LYS A 369 6.03 -24.10 -7.62
CA LYS A 369 6.29 -24.18 -9.06
C LYS A 369 7.74 -23.75 -9.29
N SER A 370 8.55 -24.64 -9.85
CA SER A 370 10.02 -24.56 -9.87
C SER A 370 10.61 -24.42 -11.27
N TRP A 371 11.64 -23.57 -11.40
CA TRP A 371 12.46 -23.41 -12.58
C TRP A 371 13.94 -23.36 -12.21
N ALA A 372 14.77 -24.15 -12.89
CA ALA A 372 16.22 -24.06 -12.81
C ALA A 372 16.73 -22.98 -13.77
N ILE A 373 17.42 -21.96 -13.25
CA ILE A 373 17.94 -20.82 -14.00
C ILE A 373 19.47 -20.84 -13.91
N PRO A 374 20.20 -21.35 -14.92
CA PRO A 374 21.64 -21.57 -14.83
C PRO A 374 22.46 -20.33 -14.43
N ARG A 375 22.10 -19.17 -14.98
CA ARG A 375 22.79 -17.90 -14.69
C ARG A 375 22.01 -16.98 -13.74
N GLY A 376 21.01 -17.50 -13.04
CA GLY A 376 20.13 -16.72 -12.17
C GLY A 376 19.30 -15.65 -12.90
N LEU A 377 18.54 -14.89 -12.11
CA LEU A 377 17.77 -13.73 -12.59
C LEU A 377 18.70 -12.54 -12.81
N SER A 378 18.40 -11.72 -13.82
CA SER A 378 19.13 -10.48 -14.11
C SER A 378 18.28 -9.26 -13.78
N SER A 379 18.93 -8.19 -13.34
CA SER A 379 18.32 -6.86 -13.19
C SER A 379 18.38 -6.02 -14.47
N ASN A 380 19.00 -6.52 -15.54
CA ASN A 380 19.09 -5.85 -16.84
C ASN A 380 17.95 -6.32 -17.78
N PRO A 381 17.06 -5.42 -18.26
CA PRO A 381 15.99 -5.74 -19.21
C PRO A 381 16.44 -6.27 -20.58
N ALA A 382 17.71 -6.07 -20.96
CA ALA A 382 18.27 -6.61 -22.19
C ALA A 382 18.53 -8.12 -22.10
N ASP A 383 18.73 -8.65 -20.89
CA ASP A 383 19.04 -10.05 -20.71
C ASP A 383 17.84 -10.96 -20.97
N ARG A 384 18.12 -12.11 -21.58
CA ARG A 384 17.19 -13.24 -21.71
C ARG A 384 17.78 -14.43 -20.96
N ARG A 385 17.24 -14.73 -19.79
CA ARG A 385 17.74 -15.83 -18.94
C ARG A 385 16.90 -17.09 -19.19
N LEU A 386 17.54 -18.18 -19.60
CA LEU A 386 16.87 -19.47 -19.75
C LEU A 386 16.43 -19.98 -18.37
N ALA A 387 15.18 -20.40 -18.27
CA ALA A 387 14.59 -21.03 -17.10
C ALA A 387 13.94 -22.35 -17.50
N VAL A 388 14.47 -23.46 -17.01
CA VAL A 388 13.99 -24.80 -17.34
C VAL A 388 13.01 -25.23 -16.27
N ARG A 389 11.77 -25.58 -16.64
CA ARG A 389 10.78 -26.07 -15.67
C ARG A 389 11.25 -27.38 -15.05
N THR A 390 11.23 -27.47 -13.72
CA THR A 390 11.49 -28.70 -12.97
C THR A 390 10.22 -29.17 -12.24
N GLU A 391 10.25 -30.33 -11.59
CA GLU A 391 9.09 -30.82 -10.85
C GLU A 391 8.64 -29.85 -9.75
N ASP A 392 7.36 -29.90 -9.38
CA ASP A 392 6.83 -29.11 -8.27
C ASP A 392 7.39 -29.61 -6.95
N HIS A 393 7.74 -28.70 -6.05
CA HIS A 393 8.29 -29.04 -4.75
C HIS A 393 7.24 -28.82 -3.65
N PRO A 394 7.32 -29.56 -2.54
CA PRO A 394 6.43 -29.33 -1.41
C PRO A 394 6.66 -27.94 -0.83
N PHE A 395 5.62 -27.36 -0.24
CA PHE A 395 5.69 -26.03 0.35
C PHE A 395 6.84 -25.87 1.37
N ASP A 396 7.12 -26.91 2.14
CA ASP A 396 8.20 -26.96 3.14
C ASP A 396 9.60 -26.77 2.55
N TYR A 397 9.77 -27.04 1.25
CA TYR A 397 11.05 -26.90 0.56
C TYR A 397 11.56 -25.47 0.53
N LYS A 398 10.69 -24.48 0.75
CA LYS A 398 11.06 -23.06 0.84
C LYS A 398 12.06 -22.77 1.97
N ASP A 399 12.11 -23.64 2.98
CA ASP A 399 12.98 -23.50 4.15
C ASP A 399 14.21 -24.42 4.07
N PHE A 400 14.40 -25.16 2.96
CA PHE A 400 15.49 -26.11 2.83
C PHE A 400 16.81 -25.42 2.47
N GLU A 401 17.81 -25.63 3.33
CA GLU A 401 19.23 -25.40 3.08
C GLU A 401 20.00 -26.62 3.58
N GLY A 402 20.94 -27.13 2.79
CA GLY A 402 21.66 -28.34 3.17
C GLY A 402 22.44 -28.96 2.03
N ILE A 403 22.78 -30.23 2.21
CA ILE A 403 23.53 -31.04 1.26
C ILE A 403 22.65 -32.21 0.87
N ILE A 404 22.42 -32.36 -0.43
CA ILE A 404 21.74 -33.52 -1.01
C ILE A 404 22.82 -34.58 -1.32
N PRO A 405 22.73 -35.80 -0.78
CA PRO A 405 23.76 -36.83 -0.94
C PRO A 405 24.04 -37.20 -2.40
N GLU A 406 25.27 -37.62 -2.73
CA GLU A 406 25.71 -37.93 -4.11
C GLU A 406 24.86 -38.98 -4.84
N VAL A 407 24.29 -39.92 -4.09
CA VAL A 407 23.43 -41.00 -4.63
C VAL A 407 21.97 -40.57 -4.83
N GLU A 408 21.60 -39.37 -4.39
CA GLU A 408 20.24 -38.85 -4.50
C GLU A 408 20.08 -37.94 -5.72
N TYR A 409 18.85 -37.86 -6.24
CA TYR A 409 18.53 -36.98 -7.36
C TYR A 409 18.74 -35.51 -6.98
N GLY A 410 19.55 -34.79 -7.77
CA GLY A 410 19.89 -33.41 -7.48
C GLY A 410 20.96 -33.26 -6.40
N ALA A 411 21.87 -34.24 -6.27
CA ALA A 411 23.03 -34.16 -5.40
C ALA A 411 23.77 -32.82 -5.51
N GLY A 412 24.17 -32.27 -4.37
CA GLY A 412 24.86 -30.99 -4.29
C GLY A 412 24.50 -30.17 -3.05
N GLU A 413 25.17 -29.02 -2.90
CA GLU A 413 24.86 -28.06 -1.85
C GLU A 413 23.79 -27.07 -2.27
N VAL A 414 22.85 -26.80 -1.37
CA VAL A 414 21.70 -25.91 -1.58
C VAL A 414 21.65 -24.87 -0.46
N ILE A 415 21.59 -23.60 -0.85
CA ILE A 415 21.33 -22.47 0.07
C ILE A 415 20.14 -21.64 -0.43
N ILE A 416 19.42 -20.97 0.46
CA ILE A 416 18.38 -19.98 0.14
C ILE A 416 19.08 -18.67 -0.20
N TRP A 417 19.41 -18.52 -1.48
CA TRP A 417 20.08 -17.33 -1.99
C TRP A 417 19.21 -16.09 -1.92
N ASP A 418 17.91 -16.23 -2.16
CA ASP A 418 16.94 -15.17 -1.89
C ASP A 418 15.59 -15.77 -1.50
N LYS A 419 14.78 -14.98 -0.79
CA LYS A 419 13.39 -15.33 -0.50
C LYS A 419 12.59 -14.07 -0.29
N GLY A 420 11.30 -14.18 -0.55
CA GLY A 420 10.39 -13.08 -0.31
C GLY A 420 9.01 -13.41 -0.80
N TYR A 421 8.34 -12.38 -1.28
CA TYR A 421 7.00 -12.50 -1.82
C TYR A 421 6.95 -12.04 -3.25
N TYR A 422 6.01 -12.60 -4.00
CA TYR A 422 5.75 -12.20 -5.35
C TYR A 422 4.27 -11.84 -5.49
N ILE A 423 4.00 -10.84 -6.31
CA ILE A 423 2.65 -10.51 -6.73
C ILE A 423 2.51 -10.96 -8.18
N ASN A 424 1.50 -11.76 -8.47
CA ASN A 424 1.14 -12.08 -9.84
C ASN A 424 0.50 -10.86 -10.50
N ILE A 425 1.18 -10.29 -11.50
CA ILE A 425 0.71 -9.14 -12.28
C ILE A 425 0.33 -9.52 -13.72
N THR A 426 0.34 -10.82 -14.04
CA THR A 426 0.02 -11.35 -15.37
C THR A 426 -1.36 -10.94 -15.85
N ARG A 427 -1.43 -10.45 -17.10
CA ARG A 427 -2.68 -10.12 -17.80
C ARG A 427 -2.85 -10.94 -19.08
N ASP A 428 -4.10 -11.26 -19.41
CA ASP A 428 -4.49 -11.84 -20.70
C ASP A 428 -4.49 -10.80 -21.82
N SER A 429 -4.80 -11.23 -23.05
CA SER A 429 -4.84 -10.37 -24.24
C SER A 429 -5.88 -9.25 -24.17
N ARG A 430 -6.85 -9.32 -23.26
CA ARG A 430 -7.87 -8.29 -23.01
C ARG A 430 -7.49 -7.38 -21.84
N GLY A 431 -6.27 -7.49 -21.30
CA GLY A 431 -5.79 -6.73 -20.16
C GLY A 431 -6.33 -7.20 -18.80
N ARG A 432 -7.05 -8.33 -18.76
CA ARG A 432 -7.62 -8.88 -17.52
C ARG A 432 -6.55 -9.68 -16.79
N SER A 433 -6.42 -9.46 -15.48
CA SER A 433 -5.52 -10.26 -14.66
C SER A 433 -5.96 -11.73 -14.61
N ILE A 434 -5.01 -12.66 -14.64
CA ILE A 434 -5.28 -14.11 -14.64
C ILE A 434 -4.59 -14.80 -13.46
N SER A 435 -5.12 -15.95 -13.04
CA SER A 435 -4.54 -16.72 -11.93
C SER A 435 -3.12 -17.20 -12.27
N MET A 436 -2.30 -17.50 -11.25
CA MET A 436 -0.94 -18.03 -11.51
C MET A 436 -1.01 -19.39 -12.23
N LYS A 437 -2.04 -20.21 -11.94
CA LYS A 437 -2.32 -21.45 -12.67
C LYS A 437 -2.50 -21.18 -14.16
N ASP A 438 -3.37 -20.23 -14.51
CA ASP A 438 -3.69 -19.93 -15.90
C ASP A 438 -2.52 -19.23 -16.60
N ALA A 439 -1.77 -18.38 -15.88
CA ALA A 439 -0.54 -17.75 -16.37
C ALA A 439 0.51 -18.80 -16.76
N ILE A 440 0.73 -19.77 -15.87
CA ILE A 440 1.60 -20.92 -16.17
C ILE A 440 1.05 -21.65 -17.40
N GLN A 441 -0.22 -22.05 -17.41
CA GLN A 441 -0.84 -22.81 -18.51
C GLN A 441 -0.76 -22.09 -19.86
N HIS A 442 -1.00 -20.78 -19.90
CA HIS A 442 -0.90 -19.95 -21.10
C HIS A 442 0.53 -19.70 -21.56
N GLY A 443 1.54 -20.04 -20.75
CA GLY A 443 2.93 -19.86 -21.11
C GLY A 443 3.44 -18.43 -20.96
N LYS A 444 2.73 -17.57 -20.20
CA LYS A 444 3.14 -16.21 -19.92
C LYS A 444 2.88 -15.89 -18.46
N ILE A 445 3.91 -15.50 -17.74
CA ILE A 445 3.82 -15.07 -16.34
C ILE A 445 4.47 -13.70 -16.24
N GLU A 446 3.82 -12.75 -15.57
CA GLU A 446 4.44 -11.52 -15.11
C GLU A 446 4.27 -11.46 -13.60
N VAL A 447 5.37 -11.29 -12.87
CA VAL A 447 5.38 -11.19 -11.41
C VAL A 447 6.17 -9.97 -10.98
N TYR A 448 5.77 -9.37 -9.88
CA TYR A 448 6.57 -8.41 -9.15
C TYR A 448 7.18 -9.10 -7.93
N PHE A 449 8.50 -9.15 -7.83
CA PHE A 449 9.22 -9.70 -6.69
C PHE A 449 9.52 -8.62 -5.65
N GLU A 450 9.33 -8.98 -4.39
CA GLU A 450 9.85 -8.26 -3.23
C GLU A 450 10.64 -9.26 -2.37
N GLY A 451 11.91 -9.45 -2.74
CA GLY A 451 12.89 -10.26 -2.03
C GLY A 451 13.93 -9.44 -1.29
N SER A 452 14.82 -10.14 -0.58
CA SER A 452 15.99 -9.52 0.04
C SER A 452 17.01 -9.06 -1.00
N LYS A 453 17.13 -9.76 -2.14
CA LYS A 453 18.04 -9.41 -3.25
C LYS A 453 17.28 -9.03 -4.52
N ILE A 454 16.36 -9.88 -4.98
CA ILE A 454 15.58 -9.68 -6.18
C ILE A 454 14.39 -8.76 -5.87
N LYS A 455 14.29 -7.67 -6.63
CA LYS A 455 13.17 -6.73 -6.58
C LYS A 455 12.65 -6.38 -7.96
N GLY A 456 11.39 -5.96 -8.03
CA GLY A 456 10.79 -5.44 -9.25
C GLY A 456 10.08 -6.50 -10.11
N GLY A 457 9.59 -6.05 -11.26
CA GLY A 457 8.84 -6.84 -12.23
C GLY A 457 9.73 -7.75 -13.09
N TYR A 458 9.25 -8.96 -13.34
CA TYR A 458 9.85 -9.96 -14.22
C TYR A 458 8.78 -10.65 -15.06
N ALA A 459 9.10 -10.90 -16.33
CA ALA A 459 8.27 -11.67 -17.25
C ALA A 459 8.91 -13.02 -17.56
N PHE A 460 8.08 -14.07 -17.58
CA PHE A 460 8.42 -15.43 -17.97
C PHE A 460 7.61 -15.76 -19.22
N VAL A 461 8.30 -16.15 -20.29
CA VAL A 461 7.66 -16.53 -21.56
C VAL A 461 8.09 -17.94 -21.91
N ARG A 462 7.13 -18.84 -22.07
CA ARG A 462 7.37 -20.23 -22.45
C ARG A 462 7.78 -20.28 -23.91
N ILE A 463 8.89 -20.93 -24.20
CA ILE A 463 9.34 -21.23 -25.56
C ILE A 463 8.59 -22.48 -26.02
N LYS A 464 7.87 -22.41 -27.14
CA LYS A 464 7.31 -23.60 -27.79
C LYS A 464 8.34 -24.14 -28.78
N SER A 465 8.82 -25.36 -28.56
CA SER A 465 9.68 -26.09 -29.50
C SER A 465 9.08 -27.45 -29.82
N ALA A 466 9.02 -27.82 -31.10
CA ALA A 466 8.44 -29.08 -31.56
C ALA A 466 9.30 -30.32 -31.24
N LYS A 467 10.55 -30.13 -30.78
CA LYS A 467 11.54 -31.20 -30.53
C LYS A 467 11.93 -31.38 -29.06
N ASP A 468 11.35 -30.60 -28.15
CA ASP A 468 11.86 -30.48 -26.78
C ASP A 468 10.79 -30.98 -25.78
N GLU A 469 11.07 -32.11 -25.10
CA GLU A 469 10.20 -32.62 -24.03
C GLU A 469 10.24 -31.74 -22.78
N LYS A 470 11.22 -30.82 -22.68
CA LYS A 470 11.39 -29.92 -21.53
C LYS A 470 10.62 -28.61 -21.74
N GLU A 471 9.81 -28.22 -20.76
CA GLU A 471 9.17 -26.91 -20.76
C GLU A 471 10.20 -25.80 -20.49
N ASN A 472 10.78 -25.26 -21.54
CA ASN A 472 11.75 -24.15 -21.48
C ASN A 472 11.05 -22.79 -21.44
N TRP A 473 11.56 -21.89 -20.62
CA TRP A 473 11.07 -20.52 -20.45
C TRP A 473 12.22 -19.52 -20.59
N LEU A 474 11.89 -18.29 -20.98
CA LEU A 474 12.76 -17.13 -20.87
C LEU A 474 12.28 -16.24 -19.76
N VAL A 475 13.20 -15.79 -18.91
CA VAL A 475 12.95 -14.80 -17.87
C VAL A 475 13.62 -13.49 -18.25
N ILE A 476 12.86 -12.41 -18.11
CA ILE A 476 13.22 -11.06 -18.56
C ILE A 476 12.86 -10.08 -17.47
N LYS A 477 13.78 -9.18 -17.12
CA LYS A 477 13.49 -8.06 -16.23
C LYS A 477 12.56 -7.07 -16.91
N LEU A 478 11.47 -6.69 -16.24
CA LEU A 478 10.61 -5.58 -16.68
C LEU A 478 11.26 -4.24 -16.31
N LYS A 479 11.00 -3.21 -17.12
CA LYS A 479 11.48 -1.85 -16.82
C LYS A 479 10.76 -1.31 -15.59
N ASP A 480 11.52 -1.03 -14.55
CA ASP A 480 11.09 -0.33 -13.33
C ASP A 480 12.33 0.28 -12.66
N LYS A 481 12.17 0.83 -11.44
CA LYS A 481 13.23 1.49 -10.70
C LYS A 481 14.34 0.57 -10.15
N PHE A 482 14.19 -0.76 -10.27
CA PHE A 482 15.16 -1.75 -9.83
C PHE A 482 15.95 -2.35 -11.01
N VAL A 483 15.95 -1.67 -12.16
CA VAL A 483 16.87 -1.98 -13.25
C VAL A 483 18.31 -1.75 -12.78
N ASP A 484 19.21 -2.65 -13.15
CA ASP A 484 20.64 -2.66 -12.79
C ASP A 484 20.91 -2.68 -11.27
N SER A 485 19.94 -3.13 -10.47
CA SER A 485 20.06 -3.22 -9.00
C SER A 485 20.84 -4.45 -8.51
N LEU A 486 21.31 -5.31 -9.41
CA LEU A 486 22.07 -6.53 -9.09
C LEU A 486 23.44 -6.45 -9.77
N PRO A 487 24.50 -7.00 -9.14
CA PRO A 487 25.79 -7.15 -9.81
C PRO A 487 25.69 -8.07 -11.02
N GLU A 488 26.62 -7.91 -11.96
CA GLU A 488 26.71 -8.74 -13.15
C GLU A 488 27.02 -10.21 -12.79
N ASP A 489 27.91 -10.43 -11.82
CA ASP A 489 28.16 -11.73 -11.22
C ASP A 489 27.38 -11.90 -9.89
N LEU A 490 26.33 -12.73 -9.93
CA LEU A 490 25.53 -13.06 -8.74
C LEU A 490 26.32 -13.82 -7.67
N GLN A 491 27.53 -14.28 -7.94
CA GLN A 491 28.42 -14.86 -6.93
C GLN A 491 28.93 -13.82 -5.94
N GLU A 492 29.04 -12.54 -6.33
CA GLU A 492 29.39 -11.44 -5.42
C GLU A 492 28.42 -11.32 -4.24
N ILE A 493 27.16 -11.65 -4.50
CA ILE A 493 26.09 -11.74 -3.49
C ILE A 493 25.72 -13.21 -3.23
N GLY A 494 26.71 -14.09 -3.17
CA GLY A 494 26.53 -15.55 -3.18
C GLY A 494 26.02 -16.20 -1.88
N GLN A 495 25.84 -15.43 -0.80
CA GLN A 495 25.50 -15.95 0.54
C GLN A 495 23.99 -16.16 0.74
N SER A 496 23.60 -17.03 1.69
CA SER A 496 22.21 -17.22 2.10
C SER A 496 21.63 -15.97 2.77
N VAL A 497 20.39 -15.61 2.43
CA VAL A 497 19.65 -14.54 3.12
C VAL A 497 19.07 -14.97 4.47
N VAL A 498 19.14 -16.27 4.79
CA VAL A 498 18.64 -16.83 6.05
C VAL A 498 19.77 -17.08 7.02
N THR A 499 20.86 -17.69 6.56
CA THR A 499 21.96 -18.15 7.43
C THR A 499 23.25 -17.38 7.24
N GLY A 500 23.36 -16.52 6.21
CA GLY A 500 24.60 -15.82 5.84
C GLY A 500 25.68 -16.73 5.24
N LYS A 501 25.42 -18.04 5.10
CA LYS A 501 26.41 -19.02 4.63
C LYS A 501 26.55 -19.04 3.12
N SER A 502 27.76 -19.31 2.66
CA SER A 502 28.06 -19.64 1.26
C SER A 502 27.96 -21.15 0.99
N ILE A 503 28.08 -21.55 -0.28
CA ILE A 503 28.20 -22.97 -0.65
C ILE A 503 29.53 -23.56 -0.14
N GLU A 504 30.60 -22.77 -0.15
CA GLU A 504 31.91 -23.18 0.38
C GLU A 504 31.85 -23.51 1.88
N ASP A 505 31.04 -22.78 2.65
CA ASP A 505 30.86 -23.02 4.08
C ASP A 505 30.15 -24.35 4.35
N LEU A 506 29.21 -24.73 3.50
CA LEU A 506 28.56 -26.04 3.58
C LEU A 506 29.56 -27.17 3.29
N LYS A 507 30.39 -27.03 2.25
CA LYS A 507 31.45 -28.00 1.90
C LYS A 507 32.46 -28.22 3.03
N LYS A 508 32.89 -27.15 3.69
CA LYS A 508 33.85 -27.22 4.81
C LYS A 508 33.28 -27.96 6.03
N LYS A 509 31.97 -27.83 6.29
CA LYS A 509 31.30 -28.51 7.41
C LYS A 509 31.27 -30.03 7.25
N THR A 510 31.15 -30.53 6.03
CA THR A 510 31.15 -31.97 5.73
C THR A 510 32.51 -32.60 5.96
N ARG A 511 33.60 -31.94 5.48
CA ARG A 511 34.99 -32.42 5.67
C ARG A 511 35.42 -32.52 7.14
N ARG A 512 34.81 -31.71 8.02
CA ARG A 512 35.05 -31.76 9.48
C ARG A 512 34.23 -32.84 10.21
N LYS A 513 33.19 -33.41 9.59
CA LYS A 513 32.37 -34.49 10.15
C LYS A 513 32.81 -35.89 9.68
N SER A 514 33.62 -35.96 8.63
CA SER A 514 34.17 -37.19 8.04
C SER A 514 35.61 -37.49 8.48
N LYS A 515 36.18 -36.66 9.36
CA LYS A 515 37.36 -36.94 10.17
C LYS A 515 36.89 -37.17 11.59
#